data_AF-A0A7J3SA49-F1
#
_entry.id   AF-A0A7J3SA49-F1
#
_cell.length_a   1.000
_cell.length_b   1.000
_cell.length_c   1.000
_cell.angle_alpha   90.00
_cell.angle_beta   90.00
_cell.angle_gamma   90.00
#
_symmetry.space_group_name_H-M   'P 1'
#
loop_
_entity.id
_entity.type
_entity.pdbx_description
1 polymer ?
#
loop_
_entity_poly.entity_id
_entity_poly.type
_entity_poly.pdbx_seq_one_letter_code
_entity_poly.pdbx_strand_id
1 'polypeptide(L)'
;DEYREPEKPYVEGKVKAGWGCGASEAPRGILYHSYGINSEGYVEKARIIAPTTQNLAHIEQDILVQIPEIISKPIEEAQLRVEMIVRNYDPCISCSVHAIKVKIIKN
;
A
#
# COMPACT_ATOMS: atom_id res chain seq x y z
N ASP A 1 13.05 9.85 24.71
CA ASP A 1 12.37 10.09 26.00
C ASP A 1 11.79 11.49 26.20
N GLU A 2 11.86 12.42 25.23
CA GLU A 2 11.24 13.76 25.33
C GLU A 2 9.96 13.96 24.49
N TYR A 3 9.35 12.89 23.99
CA TYR A 3 8.07 13.03 23.28
C TYR A 3 6.95 13.33 24.27
N ARG A 4 6.23 14.44 24.05
CA ARG A 4 4.95 14.73 24.70
C ARG A 4 3.87 14.77 23.64
N GLU A 5 2.86 13.93 23.81
CA GLU A 5 1.71 13.91 22.92
C GLU A 5 0.97 15.25 23.00
N PRO A 6 0.69 15.91 21.86
CA PRO A 6 -0.05 17.17 21.86
C PRO A 6 -1.53 16.93 22.23
N GLU A 7 -2.17 17.93 22.84
CA GLU A 7 -3.61 17.88 23.16
C GLU A 7 -4.50 17.71 21.91
N LYS A 8 -4.04 18.22 20.76
CA LYS A 8 -4.71 18.11 19.47
C LYS A 8 -3.74 17.60 18.40
N PRO A 9 -4.21 16.77 17.44
CA PRO A 9 -3.38 16.29 16.33
C PRO A 9 -3.20 17.34 15.22
N TYR A 10 -3.61 18.60 15.45
CA TYR A 10 -3.52 19.70 14.48
C TYR A 10 -3.36 21.05 15.19
N VAL A 11 -2.92 22.06 14.43
CA VAL A 11 -2.88 23.48 14.84
C VAL A 11 -3.98 24.25 14.11
N GLU A 12 -4.63 25.20 14.79
CA GLU A 12 -5.60 26.06 14.10
C GLU A 12 -4.90 27.00 13.12
N GLY A 13 -5.46 27.12 11.92
CA GLY A 13 -4.94 27.96 10.86
C GLY A 13 -6.07 28.68 10.12
N LYS A 14 -5.75 29.81 9.50
CA LYS A 14 -6.69 30.50 8.61
C LYS A 14 -6.86 29.70 7.33
N VAL A 15 -8.11 29.41 6.95
CA VAL A 15 -8.44 28.79 5.67
C VAL A 15 -7.93 29.67 4.53
N LYS A 16 -7.17 29.06 3.62
CA LYS A 16 -6.66 29.70 2.41
C LYS A 16 -6.75 28.69 1.27
N ALA A 17 -7.16 29.17 0.10
CA ALA A 17 -7.06 28.39 -1.11
C ALA A 17 -5.59 28.05 -1.40
N GLY A 18 -5.33 26.86 -1.90
CA GLY A 18 -3.97 26.46 -2.22
C GLY A 18 -3.80 24.96 -2.46
N TRP A 19 -2.54 24.60 -2.70
CA TRP A 19 -2.10 23.22 -2.87
C TRP A 19 -1.18 22.83 -1.73
N GLY A 20 -1.44 21.69 -1.11
CA GLY A 20 -0.61 21.10 -0.07
C GLY A 20 -0.21 19.68 -0.43
N CYS A 21 1.01 19.29 -0.06
CA CYS A 21 1.45 17.91 -0.14
C CYS A 21 2.20 17.52 1.14
N GLY A 22 2.22 16.22 1.41
CA GLY A 22 2.88 15.64 2.56
C GLY A 22 3.35 14.24 2.24
N ALA A 23 4.38 13.82 2.97
CA ALA A 23 4.88 12.47 2.95
C ALA A 23 5.17 12.05 4.39
N SER A 24 4.80 10.82 4.74
CA SER A 24 5.10 10.22 6.04
C SER A 24 5.42 8.75 5.86
N GLU A 25 6.31 8.22 6.70
CA GLU A 25 6.52 6.78 6.80
C GLU A 25 5.34 6.14 7.53
N ALA A 26 4.60 5.28 6.83
CA ALA A 26 3.59 4.42 7.43
C ALA A 26 4.20 3.02 7.66
N PRO A 27 3.55 2.13 8.43
CA PRO A 27 4.11 0.80 8.73
C PRO A 27 4.46 -0.07 7.51
N ARG A 28 3.88 0.23 6.34
CA ARG A 28 4.01 -0.55 5.09
C ARG A 28 4.78 0.20 3.99
N GLY A 29 5.48 1.28 4.35
CA GLY A 29 6.23 2.15 3.45
C GLY A 29 5.72 3.60 3.43
N ILE A 30 6.25 4.40 2.49
CA ILE A 30 5.95 5.83 2.40
C ILE A 30 4.51 6.06 1.94
N LEU A 31 3.78 6.91 2.67
CA LEU A 31 2.49 7.46 2.23
C LEU A 31 2.72 8.84 1.64
N TYR A 32 2.29 9.06 0.39
CA TYR A 32 2.21 10.39 -0.20
C TYR A 32 0.77 10.84 -0.31
N HIS A 33 0.51 12.10 0.01
CA HIS A 33 -0.78 12.73 -0.24
C HIS A 33 -0.62 14.17 -0.74
N SER A 34 -1.59 14.61 -1.55
CA SER A 34 -1.67 15.98 -2.02
C SER A 34 -3.12 16.40 -2.18
N TYR A 35 -3.40 17.65 -1.82
CA TYR A 35 -4.74 18.20 -1.78
C TYR A 35 -4.75 19.62 -2.37
N GLY A 36 -5.73 19.90 -3.22
CA GLY A 36 -6.12 21.25 -3.60
C GLY A 36 -7.33 21.66 -2.77
N ILE A 37 -7.22 22.79 -2.07
CA ILE A 37 -8.26 23.36 -1.20
C ILE A 37 -8.71 24.70 -1.77
N ASN A 38 -10.02 24.99 -1.75
CA ASN A 38 -10.56 26.29 -2.18
C ASN A 38 -10.63 27.31 -1.03
N SER A 39 -11.13 28.51 -1.33
CA SER A 39 -11.22 29.61 -0.36
C SER A 39 -12.19 29.36 0.79
N GLU A 40 -13.14 28.42 0.62
CA GLU A 40 -14.10 28.00 1.63
C GLU A 40 -13.57 26.82 2.48
N GLY A 41 -12.42 26.26 2.12
CA GLY A 41 -11.80 25.15 2.84
C GLY A 41 -12.19 23.77 2.34
N TYR A 42 -12.90 23.67 1.21
CA TYR A 42 -13.27 22.39 0.61
C TYR A 42 -12.15 21.81 -0.25
N VAL A 43 -12.03 20.48 -0.24
CA VAL A 43 -11.12 19.74 -1.11
C VAL A 43 -11.69 19.70 -2.53
N GLU A 44 -11.01 20.34 -3.48
CA GLU A 44 -11.35 20.29 -4.90
C GLU A 44 -10.60 19.17 -5.64
N LYS A 45 -9.43 18.79 -5.11
CA LYS A 45 -8.61 17.72 -5.67
C LYS A 45 -7.89 16.98 -4.57
N ALA A 46 -7.86 15.65 -4.66
CA ALA A 46 -7.08 14.79 -3.78
C ALA A 46 -6.33 13.76 -4.62
N ARG A 47 -5.05 13.54 -4.30
CA ARG A 47 -4.27 12.41 -4.80
C ARG A 47 -3.53 11.80 -3.63
N ILE A 48 -3.73 10.49 -3.45
CA ILE A 48 -3.10 9.69 -2.41
C ILE A 48 -2.37 8.54 -3.10
N ILE A 49 -1.11 8.35 -2.77
CA ILE A 49 -0.32 7.19 -3.19
C ILE A 49 -0.05 6.39 -1.92
N ALA A 50 -0.82 5.32 -1.75
CA ALA A 50 -0.74 4.47 -0.57
C ALA A 50 0.59 3.67 -0.56
N PRO A 51 1.11 3.30 0.62
CA PRO A 51 2.34 2.51 0.73
C PRO A 51 2.24 1.18 -0.04
N THR A 52 1.19 0.40 0.22
CA THR A 52 0.98 -0.92 -0.41
C THR A 52 0.98 -0.87 -1.93
N THR A 53 0.40 0.18 -2.54
CA THR A 53 0.31 0.27 -4.00
C THR A 53 1.68 0.41 -4.66
N GLN A 54 2.66 0.96 -3.94
CA GLN A 54 4.03 1.12 -4.44
C GLN A 54 4.78 -0.22 -4.46
N ASN A 55 4.40 -1.17 -3.60
CA ASN A 55 5.03 -2.48 -3.50
C ASN A 55 4.45 -3.51 -4.50
N LEU A 56 3.35 -3.20 -5.19
CA LEU A 56 2.68 -4.15 -6.10
C LEU A 56 3.62 -4.65 -7.21
N ALA A 57 4.43 -3.76 -7.79
CA ALA A 57 5.38 -4.14 -8.83
C ALA A 57 6.47 -5.10 -8.31
N HIS A 58 6.95 -4.88 -7.08
CA HIS A 58 7.93 -5.76 -6.45
C HIS A 58 7.33 -7.12 -6.09
N ILE A 59 6.09 -7.15 -5.58
CA ILE A 59 5.36 -8.40 -5.32
C ILE A 59 5.23 -9.23 -6.60
N GLU A 60 4.84 -8.59 -7.71
CA GLU A 60 4.73 -9.26 -9.01
C GLU A 60 6.09 -9.80 -9.47
N GLN A 61 7.13 -8.98 -9.39
CA GLN A 61 8.48 -9.38 -9.77
C GLN A 61 9.01 -10.57 -8.96
N ASP A 62 8.77 -10.59 -7.64
CA ASP A 62 9.18 -11.71 -6.77
C ASP A 62 8.44 -13.01 -7.13
N ILE A 63 7.16 -12.92 -7.46
CA ILE A 63 6.39 -14.07 -7.96
C ILE A 63 7.00 -14.56 -9.28
N LEU A 64 7.30 -13.64 -10.22
CA LEU A 64 7.89 -13.99 -11.52
C LEU A 64 9.24 -14.71 -11.37
N VAL A 65 10.11 -14.24 -10.48
CA VAL A 65 11.41 -14.87 -10.20
C VAL A 65 11.25 -16.28 -9.64
N GLN A 66 10.20 -16.54 -8.85
CA GLN A 66 9.94 -17.86 -8.26
C GLN A 66 9.08 -18.78 -9.13
N ILE A 67 8.65 -18.36 -10.33
CA ILE A 67 7.82 -19.18 -11.22
C ILE A 67 8.37 -20.61 -11.39
N PRO A 68 9.66 -20.85 -11.68
CA PRO A 68 10.18 -22.21 -11.90
C PRO A 68 9.96 -23.14 -10.69
N GLU A 69 10.10 -22.61 -9.47
CA GLU A 69 9.85 -23.35 -8.24
C GLU A 69 8.35 -23.57 -8.04
N ILE A 70 7.55 -22.52 -8.22
CA ILE A 70 6.09 -22.54 -8.00
C ILE A 70 5.40 -23.57 -8.92
N ILE A 71 5.71 -23.58 -10.21
CA ILE A 71 5.05 -24.47 -11.17
C ILE A 71 5.47 -25.95 -11.04
N SER A 72 6.60 -26.20 -10.38
CA SER A 72 7.12 -27.55 -10.13
C SER A 72 6.40 -28.26 -8.97
N LYS A 73 5.65 -27.51 -8.16
CA LYS A 73 4.99 -27.99 -6.94
C LYS A 73 3.53 -28.40 -7.19
N PRO A 74 2.95 -29.23 -6.30
CA PRO A 74 1.49 -29.42 -6.24
C PRO A 74 0.75 -28.08 -6.10
N ILE A 75 -0.50 -28.02 -6.58
CA ILE A 75 -1.24 -26.75 -6.66
C ILE A 75 -1.44 -26.11 -5.28
N GLU A 76 -1.64 -26.90 -4.23
CA GLU A 76 -1.79 -26.42 -2.85
C GLU A 76 -0.50 -25.79 -2.31
N GLU A 77 0.65 -26.40 -2.62
CA GLU A 77 1.96 -25.84 -2.24
C GLU A 77 2.30 -24.60 -3.06
N ALA A 78 2.00 -24.61 -4.36
CA ALA A 78 2.18 -23.46 -5.25
C ALA A 78 1.34 -22.26 -4.79
N GLN A 79 0.08 -22.52 -4.44
CA GLN A 79 -0.84 -21.56 -3.86
C GLN A 79 -0.26 -20.97 -2.57
N LEU A 80 0.12 -21.82 -1.61
CA LEU A 80 0.71 -21.39 -0.34
C LEU A 80 1.97 -20.53 -0.56
N ARG A 81 2.83 -20.92 -1.50
CA ARG A 81 4.06 -20.19 -1.81
C ARG A 81 3.78 -18.79 -2.33
N VAL A 82 2.86 -18.64 -3.28
CA VAL A 82 2.45 -17.32 -3.79
C VAL A 82 1.85 -16.47 -2.68
N GLU A 83 0.99 -17.05 -1.84
CA GLU A 83 0.42 -16.31 -0.71
C GLU A 83 1.49 -15.86 0.29
N MET A 84 2.51 -16.68 0.56
CA MET A 84 3.63 -16.29 1.42
C MET A 84 4.40 -15.10 0.85
N ILE A 85 4.70 -15.11 -0.46
CA ILE A 85 5.38 -13.99 -1.13
C ILE A 85 4.56 -12.72 -0.95
N VAL A 86 3.25 -12.76 -1.22
CA VAL A 86 2.38 -11.59 -1.05
C VAL A 86 2.30 -11.13 0.41
N ARG A 87 2.15 -12.05 1.38
CA ARG A 87 2.07 -11.71 2.81
C ARG A 87 3.36 -11.13 3.38
N ASN A 88 4.53 -11.43 2.81
CA ASN A 88 5.81 -10.84 3.23
C ASN A 88 5.85 -9.31 3.07
N TYR A 89 5.01 -8.75 2.21
CA TYR A 89 4.88 -7.31 2.02
C TYR A 89 3.82 -6.65 2.92
N ASP A 90 3.18 -7.42 3.81
CA ASP A 90 2.05 -6.99 4.66
C ASP A 90 1.07 -6.08 3.89
N PRO A 91 0.50 -6.52 2.76
CA PRO A 91 -0.27 -5.63 1.93
C PRO A 91 -1.55 -5.22 2.66
N CYS A 92 -1.76 -3.93 2.85
CA CYS A 92 -3.04 -3.41 3.35
C CYS A 92 -4.00 -3.20 2.18
N ILE A 93 -4.55 -4.29 1.65
CA ILE A 93 -5.66 -4.34 0.69
C ILE A 93 -6.80 -5.14 1.29
N SER A 94 -8.04 -4.89 0.86
CA SER A 94 -9.27 -5.48 1.44
C SER A 94 -9.29 -7.03 1.50
N CYS A 95 -8.37 -7.72 0.83
CA CYS A 95 -8.35 -9.18 0.73
C CYS A 95 -7.00 -9.83 1.10
N SER A 96 -6.14 -9.15 1.86
CA SER A 96 -4.72 -9.47 2.07
C SER A 96 -4.37 -10.86 2.62
N VAL A 97 -5.36 -11.72 2.92
CA VAL A 97 -5.12 -13.11 3.35
C VAL A 97 -5.92 -14.19 2.62
N HIS A 98 -6.84 -13.87 1.69
CA HIS A 98 -7.69 -14.89 1.02
C HIS A 98 -7.96 -14.65 -0.49
N ALA A 99 -7.33 -13.67 -1.14
CA ALA A 99 -7.75 -13.24 -2.49
C ALA A 99 -7.11 -13.97 -3.68
N ILE A 100 -5.99 -14.67 -3.49
CA ILE A 100 -5.22 -15.17 -4.63
C ILE A 100 -5.72 -16.56 -4.98
N LYS A 101 -5.96 -16.82 -6.27
CA LYS A 101 -6.24 -18.16 -6.79
C LYS A 101 -5.23 -18.47 -7.89
N VAL A 102 -4.26 -19.30 -7.56
CA VAL A 102 -3.27 -19.78 -8.51
C VAL A 102 -3.93 -20.78 -9.46
N LYS A 103 -3.67 -20.63 -10.75
CA LYS A 103 -4.04 -21.58 -11.80
C LYS A 103 -2.77 -21.92 -12.58
N ILE A 104 -2.40 -23.19 -12.61
CA ILE A 104 -1.28 -23.68 -13.42
C ILE A 104 -1.85 -24.29 -14.69
N ILE A 105 -1.55 -23.68 -15.83
CA ILE A 105 -1.95 -24.18 -17.15
C ILE A 105 -0.73 -24.92 -17.72
N LYS A 106 -0.86 -26.23 -17.91
CA LYS A 106 0.15 -27.05 -18.60
C LYS A 106 -0.26 -27.14 -20.06
N ASN A 107 0.64 -26.75 -20.97
CA ASN A 107 0.51 -27.00 -22.40
C ASN A 107 0.88 -28.45 -22.72
#